data_AF-V5WEM0-F1
#
_entry.id   AF-V5WEM0-F1
#
_cell.length_a   1.000
_cell.length_b   1.000
_cell.length_c   1.000
_cell.angle_alpha   90.00
_cell.angle_beta   90.00
_cell.angle_gamma   90.00
#
_symmetry.space_group_name_H-M   'P 1'
#
loop_
_entity.id
_entity.type
_entity.pdbx_description
1 polymer ?
#
loop_
_entity_poly.entity_id
_entity_poly.type
_entity_poly.pdbx_seq_one_letter_code
_entity_poly.pdbx_strand_id
1 'polypeptide(L)'
;MTLFAEDSTDALDSRELFSMSPNLQGKTLDEILFDDLVILAEELSIRKQEEMYVKRMAKSSFLIPGTGQLKTGQTGLGIAQLSMHLAIVGGTALGTYNLLPQELKNSLDNAGETKAYFETLDYAELLPASGVFWGGLFVNWLLAHWSAEGAAQAARANIEEGSVQFSPDLRLIDGMPFVGASFHY
;
A
#
# COMPACT_ATOMS: atom_id res chain seq x y z
N MET A 1 9.06 -14.27 -1.60
CA MET A 1 7.97 -13.89 -0.67
C MET A 1 6.96 -13.08 -1.47
N THR A 2 6.07 -13.81 -2.13
CA THR A 2 5.03 -13.35 -3.06
C THR A 2 3.79 -13.00 -2.24
N LEU A 3 3.58 -11.72 -1.94
CA LEU A 3 2.45 -11.22 -1.14
C LEU A 3 1.55 -10.24 -1.91
N PHE A 4 1.55 -10.33 -3.24
CA PHE A 4 0.66 -9.56 -4.13
C PHE A 4 0.24 -10.35 -5.37
N ALA A 5 -0.02 -11.64 -5.20
CA ALA A 5 -0.58 -12.48 -6.25
C ALA A 5 -1.71 -13.32 -5.64
N GLU A 6 -2.72 -12.63 -5.13
CA GLU A 6 -4.06 -13.19 -5.13
C GLU A 6 -4.80 -12.44 -6.23
N ASP A 7 -4.74 -13.05 -7.41
CA ASP A 7 -5.56 -12.72 -8.56
C ASP A 7 -7.01 -12.85 -8.11
N SER A 8 -7.65 -11.73 -7.80
CA SER A 8 -9.08 -11.68 -7.46
C SER A 8 -9.91 -11.81 -8.74
N THR A 9 -9.72 -12.92 -9.43
CA THR A 9 -10.72 -13.52 -10.32
C THR A 9 -11.63 -14.46 -9.51
N ASP A 10 -11.91 -14.09 -8.25
CA ASP A 10 -13.10 -14.58 -7.57
C ASP A 10 -14.29 -14.10 -8.39
N ALA A 11 -14.80 -15.00 -9.23
CA ALA A 11 -16.01 -14.78 -9.97
C ALA A 11 -17.11 -14.48 -8.94
N LEU A 12 -17.49 -13.20 -8.84
CA LEU A 12 -18.59 -12.74 -8.00
C LEU A 12 -19.78 -13.68 -8.22
N ASP A 13 -20.22 -14.37 -7.17
CA ASP A 13 -21.40 -15.21 -7.24
C ASP A 13 -22.55 -14.31 -7.69
N SER A 14 -23.34 -14.78 -8.66
CA SER A 14 -24.58 -14.16 -9.10
C SER A 14 -25.45 -13.67 -7.93
N ARG A 15 -25.47 -14.42 -6.81
CA ARG A 15 -26.18 -14.03 -5.59
C ARG A 15 -25.58 -12.81 -4.88
N GLU A 16 -24.26 -12.68 -4.85
CA GLU A 16 -23.59 -11.49 -4.32
C GLU A 16 -23.87 -10.29 -5.22
N LEU A 17 -23.77 -10.45 -6.54
CA LEU A 17 -24.12 -9.41 -7.52
C LEU A 17 -25.55 -8.87 -7.33
N PHE A 18 -26.54 -9.75 -7.15
CA PHE A 18 -27.93 -9.35 -6.90
C PHE A 18 -28.16 -8.75 -5.51
N SER A 19 -27.34 -9.09 -4.51
CA SER A 19 -27.40 -8.45 -3.19
C SER A 19 -26.86 -7.02 -3.18
N MET A 20 -26.00 -6.68 -4.16
CA MET A 20 -25.32 -5.38 -4.23
C MET A 20 -26.20 -4.27 -4.82
N SER A 21 -27.26 -4.62 -5.57
CA SER A 21 -28.18 -3.65 -6.17
C SER A 21 -29.58 -3.75 -5.57
N PRO A 22 -30.06 -2.73 -4.84
CA PRO A 22 -31.42 -2.69 -4.30
C PRO A 22 -32.49 -2.80 -5.39
N ASN A 23 -32.17 -2.37 -6.62
CA ASN A 23 -33.07 -2.34 -7.77
C ASN A 23 -33.26 -3.71 -8.45
N LEU A 24 -32.41 -4.69 -8.13
CA LEU A 24 -32.46 -6.03 -8.68
C LEU A 24 -32.97 -7.09 -7.69
N GLN A 25 -33.20 -6.72 -6.43
CA GLN A 25 -33.70 -7.64 -5.42
C GLN A 25 -35.08 -8.20 -5.81
N GLY A 26 -35.13 -9.51 -6.09
CA GLY A 26 -36.37 -10.22 -6.41
C GLY A 26 -36.66 -10.40 -7.90
N LYS A 27 -35.83 -9.86 -8.81
CA LYS A 27 -35.93 -10.15 -10.25
C LYS A 27 -35.22 -11.45 -10.61
N THR A 28 -35.82 -12.25 -11.47
CA THR A 28 -35.19 -13.44 -12.08
C THR A 28 -34.31 -13.04 -13.27
N LEU A 29 -33.38 -13.90 -13.69
CA LEU A 29 -32.47 -13.62 -14.83
C LEU A 29 -33.21 -13.27 -16.14
N ASP A 30 -34.44 -13.77 -16.31
CA ASP A 30 -35.29 -13.49 -17.48
C ASP A 30 -36.04 -12.14 -17.40
N GLU A 31 -36.06 -11.50 -16.22
CA GLU A 31 -36.72 -10.21 -15.97
C GLU A 31 -35.73 -9.03 -15.95
N ILE A 32 -34.43 -9.32 -16.10
CA ILE A 32 -33.38 -8.31 -16.16
C ILE A 32 -33.40 -7.68 -17.56
N LEU A 33 -33.76 -6.40 -17.63
CA LEU A 33 -33.68 -5.64 -18.86
C LEU A 33 -32.27 -5.10 -19.07
N PHE A 34 -31.96 -4.66 -20.29
CA PHE A 34 -30.67 -4.04 -20.61
C PHE A 34 -30.39 -2.82 -19.70
N ASP A 35 -31.40 -2.02 -19.40
CA ASP A 35 -31.27 -0.86 -18.50
C ASP A 35 -30.88 -1.28 -17.07
N ASP A 36 -31.38 -2.43 -16.59
CA ASP A 36 -31.01 -2.98 -15.28
C ASP A 36 -29.53 -3.42 -15.26
N LEU A 37 -29.02 -3.96 -16.38
CA LEU A 37 -27.60 -4.31 -16.53
C LEU A 37 -26.69 -3.09 -16.54
N VAL A 38 -27.13 -1.98 -17.14
CA VAL A 38 -26.38 -0.71 -17.15
C VAL A 38 -26.28 -0.15 -15.73
N ILE A 39 -27.39 -0.13 -14.97
CA ILE A 39 -27.39 0.32 -13.57
C ILE A 39 -26.45 -0.54 -12.71
N LEU A 40 -26.49 -1.87 -12.88
CA LEU A 40 -25.60 -2.78 -12.17
C LEU A 40 -24.12 -2.52 -12.50
N ALA A 41 -23.82 -2.28 -13.79
CA ALA A 41 -22.49 -1.96 -14.26
C ALA A 41 -21.97 -0.64 -13.68
N GLU A 42 -22.84 0.37 -13.56
CA GLU A 42 -22.52 1.67 -12.94
C GLU A 42 -22.22 1.52 -11.43
N GLU A 43 -23.04 0.78 -10.69
CA GLU A 43 -22.84 0.49 -9.26
C GLU A 43 -21.55 -0.30 -9.02
N LEU A 44 -21.27 -1.32 -9.83
CA LEU A 44 -20.02 -2.09 -9.78
C LEU A 44 -18.81 -1.21 -10.07
N SER A 45 -18.91 -0.31 -11.05
CA SER A 45 -17.86 0.66 -11.35
C SER A 45 -17.53 1.51 -10.12
N ILE A 46 -18.54 2.06 -9.43
CA ILE A 46 -18.34 2.89 -8.24
C ILE A 46 -17.63 2.08 -7.14
N ARG A 47 -18.12 0.87 -6.81
CA ARG A 47 -17.49 0.02 -5.80
C ARG A 47 -16.04 -0.32 -6.15
N LYS A 48 -15.74 -0.58 -7.43
CA LYS A 48 -14.38 -0.82 -7.89
C LYS A 48 -13.50 0.43 -7.72
N GLN A 49 -14.03 1.63 -7.94
CA GLN A 49 -13.32 2.89 -7.69
C GLN A 49 -13.02 3.10 -6.20
N GLU A 50 -14.00 2.85 -5.34
CA GLU A 50 -13.83 2.89 -3.88
C GLU A 50 -12.73 1.93 -3.42
N GLU A 51 -12.76 0.69 -3.87
CA GLU A 51 -11.76 -0.32 -3.54
C GLU A 51 -10.36 0.10 -4.03
N MET A 52 -10.27 0.57 -5.28
CA MET A 52 -9.01 1.06 -5.84
C MET A 52 -8.48 2.28 -5.07
N TYR A 53 -9.36 3.18 -4.63
CA TYR A 53 -9.00 4.33 -3.81
C TYR A 53 -8.38 3.89 -2.48
N VAL A 54 -9.06 2.99 -1.75
CA VAL A 54 -8.55 2.41 -0.49
C VAL A 54 -7.22 1.71 -0.71
N LYS A 55 -7.11 0.84 -1.73
CA LYS A 55 -5.87 0.14 -2.09
C LYS A 55 -4.73 1.11 -2.42
N ARG A 56 -5.00 2.21 -3.15
CA ARG A 56 -4.00 3.24 -3.48
C ARG A 56 -3.47 3.93 -2.22
N MET A 57 -4.35 4.30 -1.29
CA MET A 57 -3.95 4.95 -0.04
C MET A 57 -3.13 4.03 0.84
N ALA A 58 -3.59 2.78 1.05
CA ALA A 58 -2.82 1.75 1.75
C ALA A 58 -1.45 1.52 1.11
N LYS A 59 -1.40 1.31 -0.21
CA LYS A 59 -0.15 1.07 -0.93
C LYS A 59 0.82 2.24 -0.79
N SER A 60 0.34 3.49 -0.82
CA SER A 60 1.22 4.63 -0.60
C SER A 60 1.85 4.60 0.79
N SER A 61 1.06 4.38 1.84
CA SER A 61 1.56 4.29 3.21
C SER A 61 2.43 3.06 3.48
N PHE A 62 2.23 1.97 2.74
CA PHE A 62 3.12 0.81 2.80
C PHE A 62 4.51 1.13 2.22
N LEU A 63 4.57 1.85 1.10
CA LEU A 63 5.84 2.22 0.47
C LEU A 63 6.58 3.29 1.26
N ILE A 64 5.85 4.32 1.70
CA ILE A 64 6.37 5.41 2.51
C ILE A 64 5.36 5.67 3.63
N PRO A 65 5.66 5.23 4.87
CA PRO A 65 4.78 5.42 6.01
C PRO A 65 4.31 6.87 6.16
N GLY A 66 3.01 7.03 6.39
CA GLY A 66 2.34 8.31 6.58
C GLY A 66 1.79 8.96 5.31
N THR A 67 2.23 8.56 4.12
CA THR A 67 1.84 9.26 2.88
C THR A 67 0.37 9.10 2.50
N GLY A 68 -0.23 7.94 2.76
CA GLY A 68 -1.67 7.72 2.59
C GLY A 68 -2.49 8.56 3.56
N GLN A 69 -2.07 8.67 4.82
CA GLN A 69 -2.72 9.54 5.82
C GLN A 69 -2.71 11.01 5.40
N LEU A 70 -1.59 11.49 4.84
CA LEU A 70 -1.52 12.87 4.30
C LEU A 70 -2.54 13.08 3.18
N LYS A 71 -2.71 12.09 2.30
CA LYS A 71 -3.66 12.17 1.17
C LYS A 71 -5.11 12.06 1.60
N THR A 72 -5.40 11.35 2.68
CA THR A 72 -6.75 11.21 3.25
C THR A 72 -7.11 12.32 4.24
N GLY A 73 -6.26 13.34 4.42
CA GLY A 73 -6.52 14.49 5.30
C GLY A 73 -6.13 14.28 6.77
N GLN A 74 -5.58 13.12 7.13
CA GLN A 74 -5.06 12.83 8.48
C GLN A 74 -3.62 13.34 8.65
N THR A 75 -3.42 14.64 8.43
CA THR A 75 -2.09 15.25 8.31
C THR A 75 -1.21 15.03 9.55
N GLY A 76 -1.76 15.16 10.75
CA GLY A 76 -1.01 14.97 12.00
C GLY A 76 -0.45 13.56 12.15
N LEU A 77 -1.27 12.55 11.87
CA LEU A 77 -0.84 11.14 11.90
C LEU A 77 0.16 10.84 10.78
N GLY A 78 -0.08 11.40 9.58
CA GLY A 78 0.82 11.24 8.44
C GLY A 78 2.22 11.79 8.70
N ILE A 79 2.33 13.00 9.26
CA ILE A 79 3.62 13.60 9.64
C ILE A 79 4.32 12.77 10.72
N ALA A 80 3.59 12.32 11.74
CA ALA A 80 4.16 11.51 12.81
C ALA A 80 4.76 10.20 12.27
N GLN A 81 4.02 9.48 11.43
CA GLN A 81 4.48 8.21 10.85
C GLN A 81 5.65 8.41 9.88
N LEU A 82 5.62 9.46 9.05
CA LEU A 82 6.73 9.80 8.17
C LEU A 82 7.99 10.15 8.98
N SER A 83 7.85 10.90 10.07
CA SER A 83 8.97 11.27 10.94
C SER A 83 9.57 10.04 11.62
N MET A 84 8.72 9.11 12.06
CA MET A 84 9.16 7.83 12.63
C MET A 84 9.89 6.97 11.59
N HIS A 85 9.40 6.94 10.36
CA HIS A 85 10.08 6.26 9.25
C HIS A 85 11.49 6.82 9.01
N LEU A 86 11.63 8.14 8.94
CA LEU A 86 12.93 8.80 8.79
C LEU A 86 13.86 8.52 9.97
N ALA A 87 13.33 8.53 11.19
CA ALA A 87 14.09 8.21 12.40
C ALA A 87 14.58 6.74 12.39
N ILE A 88 13.74 5.79 11.99
CA ILE A 88 14.12 4.38 11.87
C ILE A 88 15.18 4.21 10.77
N VAL A 89 14.96 4.76 9.58
CA VAL A 89 15.92 4.64 8.46
C VAL A 89 17.25 5.28 8.82
N GLY A 90 17.24 6.50 9.35
CA GLY A 90 18.44 7.21 9.78
C GLY A 90 19.16 6.49 10.95
N GLY A 91 18.41 6.07 11.96
CA GLY A 91 18.94 5.31 13.10
C GLY A 91 19.51 3.96 12.70
N THR A 92 18.87 3.25 11.76
CA THR A 92 19.36 1.98 11.22
C THR A 92 20.63 2.18 10.42
N ALA A 93 20.68 3.19 9.55
CA ALA A 93 21.86 3.50 8.75
C ALA A 93 23.06 3.87 9.65
N LEU A 94 22.86 4.79 10.60
CA LEU A 94 23.88 5.22 11.55
C LEU A 94 24.31 4.06 12.47
N GLY A 95 23.37 3.29 12.99
CA GLY A 95 23.65 2.15 13.86
C GLY A 95 24.43 1.06 13.14
N THR A 96 24.00 0.70 11.93
CA THR A 96 24.70 -0.27 11.08
C THR A 96 26.11 0.20 10.78
N TYR A 97 26.26 1.45 10.30
CA TYR A 97 27.58 2.01 9.99
C TYR A 97 28.51 2.04 11.19
N ASN A 98 28.03 2.40 12.38
CA ASN A 98 28.85 2.43 13.58
C ASN A 98 29.33 1.04 14.02
N LEU A 99 28.55 -0.01 13.73
CA LEU A 99 28.88 -1.38 14.10
C LEU A 99 29.63 -2.17 13.03
N LEU A 100 29.88 -1.59 11.84
CA LEU A 100 30.77 -2.23 10.87
C LEU A 100 32.19 -2.33 11.45
N PRO A 101 32.97 -3.36 11.09
CA PRO A 101 34.40 -3.42 11.39
C PRO A 101 35.13 -2.18 10.88
N GLN A 102 36.13 -1.70 11.63
CA GLN A 102 36.83 -0.45 11.28
C GLN A 102 37.60 -0.58 9.97
N GLU A 103 38.15 -1.76 9.72
CA GLU A 103 38.85 -2.14 8.49
C GLU A 103 37.91 -2.06 7.29
N LEU A 104 36.67 -2.55 7.43
CA LEU A 104 35.65 -2.42 6.40
C LEU A 104 35.34 -0.94 6.14
N LYS A 105 35.11 -0.13 7.19
CA LYS A 105 34.81 1.31 7.04
C LYS A 105 35.93 2.04 6.30
N ASN A 106 37.18 1.77 6.66
CA ASN A 106 38.34 2.40 6.03
C ASN A 106 38.47 1.99 4.56
N SER A 107 38.02 0.79 4.19
CA SER A 107 38.06 0.28 2.83
C SER A 107 36.92 0.79 1.93
N LEU A 108 35.86 1.39 2.49
CA LEU A 108 34.66 1.80 1.73
C LEU A 108 34.94 2.86 0.65
N ASP A 109 36.01 3.65 0.81
CA ASP A 109 36.42 4.67 -0.17
C ASP A 109 37.17 4.07 -1.38
N ASN A 110 37.59 2.80 -1.29
CA ASN A 110 38.31 2.09 -2.34
C ASN A 110 37.70 0.71 -2.62
N ALA A 111 37.02 0.57 -3.77
CA ALA A 111 36.36 -0.67 -4.17
C ALA A 111 37.31 -1.89 -4.26
N GLY A 112 38.60 -1.67 -4.56
CA GLY A 112 39.60 -2.74 -4.60
C GLY A 112 39.96 -3.27 -3.21
N GLU A 113 40.09 -2.37 -2.23
CA GLU A 113 40.35 -2.70 -0.83
C GLU A 113 39.12 -3.33 -0.17
N THR A 114 37.92 -2.82 -0.48
CA THR A 114 36.66 -3.42 -0.03
C THR A 114 36.57 -4.88 -0.46
N LYS A 115 36.87 -5.18 -1.73
CA LYS A 115 36.81 -6.55 -2.25
C LYS A 115 37.82 -7.46 -1.57
N ALA A 116 39.07 -7.01 -1.41
CA ALA A 116 40.11 -7.78 -0.73
C ALA A 116 39.72 -8.06 0.73
N TYR A 117 39.10 -7.10 1.40
CA TYR A 117 38.62 -7.28 2.77
C TYR A 117 37.50 -8.33 2.87
N PHE A 118 36.54 -8.33 1.94
CA PHE A 118 35.49 -9.36 1.88
C PHE A 118 36.03 -10.77 1.65
N GLU A 119 37.16 -10.93 0.95
CA GLU A 119 37.81 -12.23 0.73
C GLU A 119 38.44 -12.80 2.01
N THR A 120 38.74 -11.95 3.00
CA THR A 120 39.35 -12.34 4.29
C THR A 120 38.42 -12.17 5.49
N LEU A 121 37.16 -11.77 5.24
CA LEU A 121 36.22 -11.37 6.29
C LEU A 121 35.69 -12.55 7.08
N ASP A 122 35.77 -12.47 8.41
CA ASP A 122 34.97 -13.32 9.28
C ASP A 122 33.54 -12.76 9.38
N TYR A 123 32.57 -13.52 8.89
CA TYR A 123 31.16 -13.15 8.93
C TYR A 123 30.64 -12.93 10.37
N ALA A 124 31.30 -13.50 11.38
CA ALA A 124 30.96 -13.22 12.78
C ALA A 124 31.15 -11.74 13.16
N GLU A 125 32.10 -11.05 12.53
CA GLU A 125 32.37 -9.62 12.77
C GLU A 125 31.26 -8.71 12.20
N LEU A 126 30.52 -9.20 11.20
CA LEU A 126 29.36 -8.51 10.63
C LEU A 126 28.07 -8.74 11.42
N LEU A 127 28.03 -9.72 12.34
CA LEU A 127 26.80 -10.07 13.07
C LEU A 127 26.17 -8.87 13.77
N PRO A 128 26.90 -8.02 14.52
CA PRO A 128 26.31 -6.86 15.18
C PRO A 128 25.68 -5.86 14.19
N ALA A 129 26.40 -5.52 13.11
CA ALA A 129 25.91 -4.60 12.09
C ALA A 129 24.69 -5.18 11.35
N SER A 130 24.74 -6.47 10.99
CA SER A 130 23.63 -7.16 10.33
C SER A 130 22.39 -7.26 11.23
N GLY A 131 22.58 -7.48 12.54
CA GLY A 131 21.49 -7.50 13.51
C GLY A 131 20.77 -6.17 13.61
N VAL A 132 21.51 -5.05 13.64
CA VAL A 132 20.92 -3.70 13.60
C VAL A 132 20.23 -3.44 12.28
N PHE A 133 20.85 -3.81 11.15
CA PHE A 133 20.25 -3.64 9.83
C PHE A 133 18.92 -4.38 9.69
N TRP A 134 18.91 -5.69 9.98
CA TRP A 134 17.70 -6.51 9.89
C TRP A 134 16.64 -6.12 10.92
N GLY A 135 17.06 -5.77 12.14
CA GLY A 135 16.16 -5.24 13.16
C GLY A 135 15.49 -3.94 12.70
N GLY A 136 16.26 -3.02 12.13
CA GLY A 136 15.75 -1.77 11.58
C GLY A 136 14.76 -1.98 10.43
N LEU A 137 15.07 -2.89 9.50
CA LEU A 137 14.15 -3.28 8.42
C LEU A 137 12.85 -3.87 8.96
N PHE A 138 12.93 -4.72 9.98
CA PHE A 138 11.76 -5.33 10.59
C PHE A 138 10.86 -4.29 11.29
N VAL A 139 11.44 -3.39 12.07
CA VAL A 139 10.69 -2.28 12.70
C VAL A 139 10.07 -1.38 11.63
N ASN A 140 10.82 -1.07 10.56
CA ASN A 140 10.30 -0.28 9.45
C ASN A 140 9.12 -0.97 8.74
N TRP A 141 9.21 -2.29 8.55
CA TRP A 141 8.13 -3.08 7.97
C TRP A 141 6.87 -3.06 8.84
N LEU A 142 7.00 -3.19 10.17
CA LEU A 142 5.86 -3.06 11.09
C LEU A 142 5.20 -1.69 10.98
N LEU A 143 6.00 -0.61 10.97
CA LEU A 143 5.50 0.75 10.80
C LEU A 143 4.77 0.91 9.47
N ALA A 144 5.33 0.40 8.38
CA ALA A 144 4.72 0.43 7.05
C ALA A 144 3.39 -0.34 7.01
N HIS A 145 3.33 -1.49 7.66
CA HIS A 145 2.12 -2.30 7.74
C HIS A 145 1.00 -1.56 8.49
N TRP A 146 1.26 -1.07 9.69
CA TRP A 146 0.26 -0.30 10.46
C TRP A 146 -0.11 1.03 9.80
N SER A 147 0.84 1.67 9.13
CA SER A 147 0.55 2.87 8.35
C SER A 147 -0.35 2.55 7.15
N ALA A 148 -0.14 1.44 6.45
CA ALA A 148 -1.01 1.03 5.36
C ALA A 148 -2.44 0.75 5.83
N GLU A 149 -2.59 0.03 6.95
CA GLU A 149 -3.91 -0.24 7.55
C GLU A 149 -4.62 1.03 7.99
N GLY A 150 -3.91 1.94 8.67
CA GLY A 150 -4.48 3.23 9.08
C GLY A 150 -4.91 4.09 7.89
N ALA A 151 -4.15 4.08 6.78
CA ALA A 151 -4.51 4.80 5.57
C ALA A 151 -5.71 4.17 4.86
N ALA A 152 -5.83 2.85 4.88
CA ALA A 152 -7.02 2.16 4.37
C ALA A 152 -8.27 2.50 5.19
N GLN A 153 -8.16 2.53 6.51
CA GLN A 153 -9.26 2.92 7.39
C GLN A 153 -9.68 4.38 7.16
N ALA A 154 -8.70 5.29 7.06
CA ALA A 154 -8.96 6.70 6.73
C ALA A 154 -9.65 6.86 5.37
N ALA A 155 -9.21 6.09 4.37
CA ALA A 155 -9.83 6.11 3.04
C ALA A 155 -11.28 5.62 3.08
N ARG A 156 -11.59 4.56 3.85
CA ARG A 156 -12.97 4.08 4.04
C ARG A 156 -13.84 5.10 4.74
N ALA A 157 -13.34 5.74 5.81
CA ALA A 157 -14.06 6.81 6.49
C ALA A 157 -14.40 7.96 5.53
N ASN A 158 -13.46 8.36 4.67
CA ASN A 158 -13.71 9.42 3.68
C ASN A 158 -14.81 9.03 2.66
N ILE A 159 -14.92 7.75 2.31
CA ILE A 159 -16.01 7.24 1.45
C ILE A 159 -17.34 7.30 2.21
N GLU A 160 -17.37 6.77 3.44
CA GLU A 160 -18.57 6.73 4.29
C GLU A 160 -19.12 8.12 4.63
N GLU A 161 -18.23 9.08 4.88
CA GLU A 161 -18.57 10.47 5.17
C GLU A 161 -18.92 11.28 3.90
N GLY A 162 -18.72 10.71 2.71
CA GLY A 162 -18.98 11.36 1.43
C GLY A 162 -18.00 12.51 1.10
N SER A 163 -16.84 12.56 1.76
CA SER A 163 -15.79 13.54 1.46
C SER A 163 -15.05 13.23 0.15
N VAL A 164 -15.18 12.01 -0.35
CA VAL A 164 -14.75 11.60 -1.70
C VAL A 164 -15.97 11.09 -2.46
N GLN A 165 -16.17 11.62 -3.67
CA GLN A 165 -17.26 11.21 -4.55
C GLN A 165 -16.71 10.49 -5.78
N PHE A 166 -17.41 9.45 -6.21
CA PHE A 166 -17.12 8.68 -7.40
C PHE A 166 -18.27 8.84 -8.39
N SER A 167 -17.93 8.92 -9.68
CA SER A 167 -18.92 8.93 -10.75
C SER A 167 -18.80 7.63 -11.54
N PRO A 168 -19.91 7.07 -12.07
CA PRO A 168 -19.86 5.89 -12.91
C PRO A 168 -18.90 6.10 -14.08
N ASP A 169 -17.98 5.16 -14.27
CA ASP A 169 -17.08 5.12 -15.43
C ASP A 169 -17.04 3.68 -15.96
N LEU A 170 -17.88 3.42 -16.98
CA LEU A 170 -18.01 2.11 -17.60
C LEU A 170 -16.69 1.61 -18.25
N ARG A 171 -15.70 2.49 -18.46
CA ARG A 171 -14.35 2.09 -18.96
C ARG A 171 -13.58 1.23 -17.97
N LEU A 172 -13.93 1.28 -16.68
CA LEU A 172 -13.32 0.47 -15.63
C LEU A 172 -13.66 -1.02 -15.70
N ILE A 173 -14.75 -1.35 -16.40
CA ILE A 173 -15.20 -2.72 -16.61
C ILE A 173 -14.33 -3.40 -17.67
N ASP A 174 -13.77 -2.62 -18.60
CA ASP A 174 -12.95 -3.08 -19.74
C ASP A 174 -11.46 -3.26 -19.39
N GLY A 175 -11.09 -3.22 -18.10
CA GLY A 175 -9.73 -3.48 -17.63
C GLY A 175 -8.71 -2.35 -17.84
N MET A 176 -9.14 -1.17 -18.30
CA MET A 176 -8.23 -0.04 -18.50
C MET A 176 -7.87 0.68 -17.17
N PRO A 177 -6.59 1.06 -16.96
CA PRO A 177 -6.15 1.69 -15.73
C PRO A 177 -6.74 3.10 -15.58
N PHE A 178 -7.41 3.32 -14.44
CA PHE A 178 -8.07 4.57 -14.07
C PHE A 178 -7.10 5.74 -13.88
N VAL A 179 -7.27 6.78 -14.69
CA VAL A 179 -6.60 8.09 -14.58
C VAL A 179 -7.67 9.15 -14.30
N GLY A 180 -8.09 9.33 -13.04
CA GLY A 180 -8.88 10.50 -12.65
C GLY A 180 -9.91 10.27 -11.55
N ALA A 181 -9.45 10.27 -10.30
CA ALA A 181 -10.35 10.69 -9.22
C ALA A 181 -10.32 12.22 -9.22
N SER A 182 -11.46 12.87 -9.44
CA SER A 182 -11.61 14.31 -9.26
C SER A 182 -11.70 14.61 -7.76
N PHE A 183 -10.65 15.18 -7.21
CA PHE A 183 -10.63 15.68 -5.84
C PHE A 183 -11.23 17.08 -5.81
N HIS A 184 -12.37 17.25 -5.17
CA HIS A 184 -12.86 18.57 -4.79
C HIS A 184 -12.41 18.83 -3.34
N TYR A 185 -11.48 19.77 -3.17
CA TYR A 185 -11.07 20.32 -1.86
C TYR A 185 -11.97 21.51 -1.50
#